data_AF-A0AA43BDL9-F1
#
_entry.id   AF-A0AA43BDL9-F1
#
_cell.length_a   1.000
_cell.length_b   1.000
_cell.length_c   1.000
_cell.angle_alpha   90.00
_cell.angle_beta   90.00
_cell.angle_gamma   90.00
#
_symmetry.space_group_name_H-M   'P 1'
#
loop_
_entity.id
_entity.type
_entity.pdbx_description
1 polymer ?
#
loop_
_entity_poly.entity_id
_entity_poly.type
_entity_poly.pdbx_seq_one_letter_code
_entity_poly.pdbx_strand_id
1 'polypeptide(L)'
;MHANRIGGLAIMAILASLTGCRQPVQDTATLQAIEREAKALAARTPASQQFVPKSRWPHHIAQLDPMSVTISPDGVDILTKPYFDGGWGYFITHDSRKGPPSGPHFSKIGHDIYWYQPD
;
A
#
# COMPACT_ATOMS: atom_id res chain seq x y z
N MET A 1 42.46 -23.42 26.58
CA MET A 1 42.01 -22.20 25.86
C MET A 1 41.03 -22.63 24.77
N HIS A 2 39.73 -22.61 25.05
CA HIS A 2 38.70 -22.83 24.02
C HIS A 2 37.89 -21.54 23.89
N ALA A 3 38.14 -20.81 22.81
CA ALA A 3 37.43 -19.58 22.50
C ALA A 3 36.03 -19.92 21.99
N ASN A 4 35.02 -19.45 22.71
CA ASN A 4 33.61 -19.48 22.34
C ASN A 4 33.40 -18.84 20.97
N ARG A 5 33.06 -19.65 19.95
CA ARG A 5 32.58 -19.21 18.65
C ARG A 5 31.05 -19.21 18.62
N ILE A 6 30.41 -18.37 19.43
CA ILE A 6 28.93 -18.20 19.41
C ILE A 6 28.58 -16.70 19.52
N GLY A 7 29.36 -15.83 18.87
CA GLY A 7 29.12 -14.38 18.88
C GLY A 7 28.53 -13.82 17.59
N GLY A 8 28.75 -14.49 16.45
CA GLY A 8 28.39 -13.94 15.12
C GLY A 8 26.99 -14.31 14.62
N LEU A 9 26.46 -15.48 15.00
CA LEU A 9 25.18 -15.97 14.46
C LEU A 9 23.95 -15.31 15.09
N ALA A 10 24.06 -14.75 16.30
CA ALA A 10 22.91 -14.14 16.97
C ALA A 10 22.51 -12.78 16.37
N ILE A 11 23.44 -12.05 15.73
CA ILE A 11 23.19 -10.70 15.22
C ILE A 11 22.41 -10.73 13.90
N MET A 12 22.60 -11.76 13.05
CA MET A 12 21.88 -11.90 11.78
C MET A 12 20.40 -12.29 11.95
N ALA A 13 20.04 -13.01 13.01
CA ALA A 13 18.65 -13.39 13.25
C ALA A 13 17.75 -12.22 13.68
N ILE A 14 18.33 -11.19 14.30
CA ILE A 14 17.59 -10.02 14.81
C ILE A 14 17.24 -9.06 13.67
N LEU A 15 18.08 -8.93 12.63
CA LEU A 15 17.75 -8.07 11.48
C LEU A 15 16.63 -8.63 10.59
N ALA A 16 16.45 -9.96 10.53
CA ALA A 16 15.34 -10.58 9.78
C ALA A 16 13.97 -10.42 10.46
N SER A 17 13.95 -9.98 11.73
CA SER A 17 12.71 -9.82 12.51
C SER A 17 12.10 -8.41 12.40
N LEU A 18 12.83 -7.45 11.81
CA LEU A 18 12.38 -6.06 11.67
C LEU A 18 11.65 -5.78 10.35
N THR A 19 11.60 -6.74 9.43
CA THR A 19 10.56 -6.79 8.38
C THR A 19 9.27 -7.31 9.01
N GLY A 20 8.80 -6.63 10.07
CA GLY A 20 7.48 -6.88 10.63
C GLY A 20 6.50 -6.82 9.47
N CYS A 21 5.85 -7.96 9.18
CA CYS A 21 5.00 -8.14 8.02
C CYS A 21 3.98 -7.00 8.01
N ARG A 22 4.23 -5.97 7.18
CA ARG A 22 3.29 -4.88 7.01
C ARG A 22 2.14 -5.50 6.24
N GLN A 23 1.04 -5.75 6.93
CA GLN A 23 -0.11 -6.43 6.39
C GLN A 23 -1.16 -5.40 5.97
N PRO A 24 -1.93 -5.69 4.91
CA PRO A 24 -3.07 -4.88 4.57
C PRO A 24 -4.15 -4.97 5.65
N VAL A 25 -5.04 -3.98 5.68
CA VAL A 25 -6.30 -4.08 6.44
C VAL A 25 -7.05 -5.34 6.02
N GLN A 26 -7.48 -6.15 6.99
CA GLN A 26 -8.21 -7.39 6.75
C GLN A 26 -9.73 -7.23 6.92
N ASP A 27 -10.18 -6.19 7.62
CA ASP A 27 -11.60 -5.94 7.84
C ASP A 27 -12.31 -5.57 6.53
N THR A 28 -13.29 -6.38 6.14
CA THR A 28 -13.98 -6.24 4.85
C THR A 28 -14.80 -4.95 4.77
N ALA A 29 -15.41 -4.52 5.88
CA ALA A 29 -16.19 -3.28 5.90
C ALA A 29 -15.29 -2.05 5.67
N THR A 30 -14.11 -2.04 6.29
CA THR A 30 -13.09 -1.01 6.10
C THR A 30 -12.56 -1.02 4.66
N LEU A 31 -12.29 -2.19 4.08
CA LEU A 31 -11.87 -2.29 2.68
C LEU A 31 -12.94 -1.73 1.73
N GLN A 32 -14.21 -2.07 1.92
CA GLN A 32 -15.32 -1.51 1.12
C GLN A 32 -15.45 0.00 1.28
N ALA A 33 -15.20 0.53 2.49
CA ALA A 33 -15.20 1.97 2.73
C ALA A 33 -14.05 2.67 1.98
N ILE A 34 -12.84 2.12 2.05
CA ILE A 34 -11.66 2.62 1.31
C ILE A 34 -11.94 2.61 -0.20
N GLU A 35 -12.50 1.51 -0.73
CA GLU A 35 -12.81 1.40 -2.17
C GLU A 35 -13.77 2.50 -2.64
N ARG A 36 -14.87 2.67 -1.90
CA ARG A 36 -15.89 3.68 -2.20
C ARG A 36 -15.30 5.10 -2.11
N GLU A 37 -14.51 5.36 -1.07
CA GLU A 37 -13.85 6.65 -0.87
C GLU A 37 -12.85 6.95 -1.99
N ALA A 38 -12.06 5.97 -2.42
CA ALA A 38 -11.08 6.10 -3.50
C ALA A 38 -11.78 6.39 -4.83
N LYS A 39 -12.80 5.62 -5.19
CA LYS A 39 -13.58 5.84 -6.43
C LYS A 39 -14.28 7.19 -6.44
N ALA A 40 -14.89 7.58 -5.32
CA ALA A 40 -15.51 8.90 -5.19
C ALA A 40 -14.47 10.03 -5.27
N LEU A 41 -13.27 9.81 -4.73
CA LEU A 41 -12.16 10.75 -4.80
C LEU A 41 -11.65 10.93 -6.23
N ALA A 42 -11.50 9.84 -6.99
CA ALA A 42 -11.15 9.89 -8.41
C ALA A 42 -12.20 10.65 -9.23
N ALA A 43 -13.48 10.32 -9.06
CA ALA A 43 -14.58 10.94 -9.82
C ALA A 43 -14.69 12.46 -9.64
N ARG A 44 -14.30 13.00 -8.48
CA ARG A 44 -14.35 14.45 -8.18
C ARG A 44 -13.03 15.18 -8.36
N THR A 45 -11.98 14.49 -8.78
CA THR A 45 -10.66 15.10 -9.01
C THR A 45 -10.50 15.37 -10.49
N PRO A 46 -10.11 16.59 -10.89
CA PRO A 46 -9.86 16.89 -12.30
C PRO A 46 -8.82 15.95 -12.89
N ALA A 47 -8.99 15.52 -14.15
CA ALA A 47 -8.05 14.62 -14.81
C ALA A 47 -6.61 15.20 -14.92
N SER A 48 -6.46 16.53 -14.87
CA SER A 48 -5.17 17.21 -14.83
C SER A 48 -4.48 17.13 -13.46
N GLN A 49 -5.18 16.69 -12.42
CA GLN A 49 -4.68 16.64 -11.05
C GLN A 49 -4.43 15.19 -10.62
N GLN A 50 -3.19 14.76 -10.75
CA GLN A 50 -2.76 13.43 -10.32
C GLN A 50 -2.59 13.33 -8.80
N PHE A 51 -2.02 14.35 -8.14
CA PHE A 51 -1.77 14.30 -6.69
C PHE A 51 -2.96 14.85 -5.90
N VAL A 52 -3.41 14.11 -4.88
CA VAL A 52 -4.45 14.56 -3.97
C VAL A 52 -3.82 15.16 -2.71
N PRO A 53 -4.04 16.46 -2.41
CA PRO A 53 -3.51 17.06 -1.20
C PRO A 53 -4.14 16.43 0.06
N LYS A 54 -3.36 16.34 1.14
CA LYS A 54 -3.76 15.68 2.40
C LYS A 54 -5.10 16.17 2.95
N SER A 55 -5.41 17.46 2.81
CA SER A 55 -6.67 18.07 3.24
C SER A 55 -7.92 17.54 2.53
N ARG A 56 -7.75 16.83 1.42
CA ARG A 56 -8.85 16.23 0.63
C ARG A 56 -8.97 14.73 0.83
N TRP A 57 -8.12 14.10 1.65
CA TRP A 57 -8.18 12.67 1.89
C TRP A 57 -9.44 12.31 2.69
N PRO A 58 -10.27 11.37 2.19
CA PRO A 58 -11.38 10.80 2.93
C PRO A 58 -10.95 10.12 4.23
N HIS A 59 -11.89 9.90 5.14
CA HIS A 59 -11.61 9.45 6.50
C HIS A 59 -10.86 8.11 6.55
N HIS A 60 -11.34 7.07 5.86
CA HIS A 60 -10.70 5.75 5.93
C HIS A 60 -9.38 5.72 5.17
N ILE A 61 -9.29 6.43 4.05
CA ILE A 61 -8.00 6.62 3.35
C ILE A 61 -6.98 7.32 4.25
N ALA A 62 -7.37 8.37 4.97
CA ALA A 62 -6.49 9.10 5.88
C ALA A 62 -6.04 8.24 7.08
N GLN A 63 -6.90 7.33 7.56
CA GLN A 63 -6.57 6.39 8.63
C GLN A 63 -5.49 5.36 8.25
N LEU A 64 -5.25 5.12 6.96
CA LEU A 64 -4.13 4.31 6.48
C LEU A 64 -2.76 4.99 6.69
N ASP A 65 -2.76 6.25 7.15
CA ASP A 65 -1.60 7.13 7.26
C ASP A 65 -0.75 7.17 5.97
N PRO A 66 -1.35 7.55 4.82
CA PRO A 66 -0.60 7.52 3.58
C PRO A 66 0.47 8.63 3.53
N MET A 67 1.57 8.31 2.86
CA MET A 67 2.55 9.30 2.42
C MET A 67 2.00 10.11 1.24
N SER A 68 1.36 9.43 0.29
CA SER A 68 0.75 10.07 -0.88
C SER A 68 -0.48 9.32 -1.37
N VAL A 69 -1.41 10.07 -1.95
CA VAL A 69 -2.53 9.53 -2.71
C VAL A 69 -2.47 10.13 -4.11
N THR A 70 -2.38 9.27 -5.12
CA THR A 70 -2.34 9.69 -6.52
C THR A 70 -3.45 9.02 -7.33
N ILE A 71 -3.92 9.71 -8.37
CA ILE A 71 -4.97 9.25 -9.27
C ILE A 71 -4.37 9.15 -10.67
N SER A 72 -4.49 7.97 -11.26
CA SER A 72 -4.11 7.69 -12.63
C SER A 72 -5.35 7.27 -13.45
N PRO A 73 -5.22 7.10 -14.78
CA PRO A 73 -6.30 6.51 -15.58
C PRO A 73 -6.71 5.11 -15.11
N ASP A 74 -5.76 4.34 -14.57
CA ASP A 74 -5.98 2.95 -14.15
C ASP A 74 -6.64 2.83 -12.78
N GLY A 75 -6.43 3.81 -11.89
CA GLY A 75 -6.96 3.75 -10.54
C GLY A 75 -6.42 4.80 -9.58
N VAL A 76 -6.62 4.53 -8.30
CA VAL A 76 -6.11 5.32 -7.18
C VAL A 76 -5.00 4.55 -6.50
N ASP A 77 -3.83 5.16 -6.42
CA ASP A 77 -2.67 4.65 -5.69
C ASP A 77 -2.56 5.35 -4.32
N ILE A 78 -2.44 4.55 -3.27
CA ILE A 78 -2.30 4.98 -1.87
C ILE A 78 -1.00 4.40 -1.33
N LEU A 79 0.06 5.19 -1.40
CA LEU A 79 1.38 4.81 -0.88
C LEU A 79 1.43 5.08 0.62
N THR A 80 1.59 4.03 1.43
CA THR A 80 1.68 4.14 2.90
C THR A 80 3.12 4.29 3.39
N LYS A 81 4.07 3.68 2.69
CA LYS A 81 5.49 3.78 3.05
C LYS A 81 6.35 3.59 1.80
N PRO A 82 7.18 4.56 1.42
CA PRO A 82 8.09 4.43 0.29
C PRO A 82 9.22 3.45 0.62
N TYR A 83 9.72 2.80 -0.42
CA TYR A 83 10.95 2.02 -0.42
C TYR A 83 11.62 2.14 -1.79
N PHE A 84 12.84 1.63 -1.96
CA PHE A 84 13.65 1.88 -3.17
C PHE A 84 13.03 1.33 -4.48
N ASP A 85 12.07 0.44 -4.37
CA ASP A 85 11.39 -0.31 -5.44
C ASP A 85 9.88 -0.01 -5.54
N GLY A 86 9.38 0.96 -4.78
CA GLY A 86 7.96 1.36 -4.81
C GLY A 86 7.27 1.32 -3.45
N GLY A 87 7.74 0.47 -2.52
CA GLY A 87 7.24 0.43 -1.15
C GLY A 87 5.89 -0.26 -0.96
N TRP A 88 5.17 0.10 0.11
CA TRP A 88 3.94 -0.57 0.54
C TRP A 88 2.73 0.32 0.38
N GLY A 89 1.63 -0.23 -0.12
CA GLY A 89 0.41 0.54 -0.29
C GLY A 89 -0.73 -0.23 -0.90
N TYR A 90 -1.75 0.54 -1.28
CA TYR A 90 -2.98 0.03 -1.85
C TYR A 90 -3.17 0.60 -3.25
N PHE A 91 -3.61 -0.24 -4.16
CA PHE A 91 -4.09 0.18 -5.46
C PHE A 91 -5.57 -0.17 -5.59
N ILE A 92 -6.38 0.82 -5.94
CA ILE A 92 -7.82 0.66 -6.17
C ILE A 92 -8.08 0.88 -7.65
N THR A 93 -8.42 -0.20 -8.36
CA THR A 93 -8.66 -0.12 -9.81
C THR A 93 -10.01 0.51 -10.14
N HIS A 94 -10.05 1.25 -11.25
CA HIS A 94 -11.32 1.74 -11.81
C HIS A 94 -12.09 0.63 -12.55
N ASP A 95 -11.40 -0.41 -13.03
CA ASP A 95 -12.01 -1.55 -13.74
C ASP A 95 -11.43 -2.87 -13.24
N SER A 96 -12.25 -3.60 -12.47
CA SER A 96 -11.96 -4.92 -11.89
C SER A 96 -11.41 -5.93 -12.89
N ARG A 97 -11.77 -5.78 -14.18
CA ARG A 97 -11.38 -6.69 -15.26
C ARG A 97 -9.97 -6.43 -15.78
N LYS A 98 -9.45 -5.21 -15.59
CA LYS A 98 -8.09 -4.83 -15.99
C LYS A 98 -7.07 -5.10 -14.89
N GLY A 99 -7.49 -5.05 -13.62
CA GLY A 99 -6.60 -5.25 -12.49
C GLY A 99 -5.65 -4.07 -12.25
N PRO A 100 -4.57 -4.27 -11.47
CA PRO A 100 -3.53 -3.26 -11.27
C PRO A 100 -2.60 -3.16 -12.48
N PRO A 101 -1.92 -2.03 -12.67
CA PRO A 101 -0.87 -1.91 -13.68
C PRO A 101 0.24 -2.93 -13.44
N SER A 102 0.96 -3.31 -14.50
CA SER A 102 2.16 -4.13 -14.39
C SER A 102 3.20 -3.41 -13.52
N GLY A 103 3.72 -4.08 -12.50
CA GLY A 103 4.59 -3.45 -11.51
C GLY A 103 4.71 -4.33 -10.26
N PRO A 104 4.80 -3.74 -9.05
CA PRO A 104 5.17 -4.42 -7.80
C PRO A 104 4.30 -5.65 -7.51
N HIS A 105 4.72 -6.52 -6.59
CA HIS A 105 3.95 -7.70 -6.20
C HIS A 105 2.57 -7.34 -5.62
N PHE A 106 1.53 -7.36 -6.48
CA PHE A 106 0.14 -7.10 -6.10
C PHE A 106 -0.55 -8.38 -5.60
N SER A 107 -1.19 -8.27 -4.44
CA SER A 107 -2.10 -9.28 -3.89
C SER A 107 -3.51 -8.71 -3.83
N LYS A 108 -4.49 -9.42 -4.41
CA LYS A 108 -5.90 -8.99 -4.35
C LYS A 108 -6.43 -9.21 -2.93
N ILE A 109 -6.93 -8.14 -2.30
CA ILE A 109 -7.45 -8.19 -0.91
C ILE A 109 -8.92 -7.79 -0.79
N GLY A 110 -9.49 -7.18 -1.84
CA GLY A 110 -10.89 -6.79 -1.92
C GLY A 110 -11.44 -6.97 -3.33
N HIS A 111 -12.62 -6.41 -3.61
CA HIS A 111 -13.23 -6.50 -4.94
C HIS A 111 -12.37 -5.80 -5.99
N ASP A 112 -12.06 -4.52 -5.75
CA ASP A 112 -11.19 -3.69 -6.61
C ASP A 112 -9.93 -3.20 -5.92
N ILE A 113 -9.60 -3.78 -4.76
CA ILE A 113 -8.46 -3.38 -3.94
C ILE A 113 -7.36 -4.42 -4.00
N TYR A 114 -6.16 -3.93 -4.26
CA TYR A 114 -4.91 -4.68 -4.27
C TYR A 114 -3.97 -4.10 -3.22
N TRP A 115 -3.33 -4.96 -2.46
CA TRP A 115 -2.16 -4.64 -1.64
C TRP A 115 -0.91 -4.80 -2.50
N TYR A 116 0.02 -3.86 -2.43
CA TYR A 116 1.36 -4.05 -2.99
C TYR A 116 2.43 -3.86 -1.94
N GLN A 117 3.55 -4.54 -2.16
CA GLN A 117 4.71 -4.53 -1.32
C GLN A 117 5.98 -4.50 -2.19
N PRO A 118 7.12 -4.05 -1.63
CA PRO A 118 8.42 -4.16 -2.25
C PRO A 118 8.77 -5.61 -2.60
N ASP A 119 9.71 -5.78 -3.52
CA ASP A 119 10.21 -7.07 -3.99
C ASP A 119 11.21 -7.71 -3.01
#